data_AF-A0A832JF30-F1
#
_entry.id   AF-A0A832JF30-F1
#
_cell.length_a   1.000
_cell.length_b   1.000
_cell.length_c   1.000
_cell.angle_alpha   90.00
_cell.angle_beta   90.00
_cell.angle_gamma   90.00
#
_symmetry.space_group_name_H-M   'P 1'
#
loop_
_entity.id
_entity.type
_entity.pdbx_description
1 polymer ?
#
loop_
_entity_poly.entity_id
_entity_poly.type
_entity_poly.pdbx_seq_one_letter_code
_entity_poly.pdbx_strand_id
1 'polypeptide(L)'
;MSERGFLEALEPERYELREEPPYRFSLTRREFLRALGSGLLVLCVAQEAAPQRRLGEGGGPQDIAAWIHIGEDGLITAYTGKVELGQHIRTSLSQGVAEELRVPLESVRLVMGDTDLTPFDAGTFGSRTTPAMMPQLRRAAAAARELLVDLAAQRWGVERSSLVVADGK
;
A
#
# COMPACT_ATOMS: atom_id res chain seq x y z
N MET A 1 -41.42 23.39 5.43
CA MET A 1 -40.11 23.32 6.09
C MET A 1 -39.16 24.19 5.27
N SER A 2 -38.60 25.26 5.84
CA SER A 2 -37.77 26.21 5.06
C SER A 2 -36.36 25.65 4.88
N GLU A 3 -35.76 25.93 3.72
CA GLU A 3 -34.41 25.53 3.31
C GLU A 3 -33.31 25.90 4.34
N ARG A 4 -33.55 26.93 5.16
CA ARG A 4 -32.61 27.39 6.20
C ARG A 4 -32.50 26.45 7.39
N GLY A 5 -33.61 25.80 7.78
CA GLY A 5 -33.60 24.87 8.91
C GLY A 5 -32.91 23.54 8.63
N PHE A 6 -32.71 23.19 7.35
CA PHE A 6 -31.97 21.99 6.95
C PHE A 6 -30.45 22.23 6.93
N LEU A 7 -30.02 23.45 6.61
CA LEU A 7 -28.60 23.81 6.59
C LEU A 7 -28.03 24.07 7.99
N GLU A 8 -28.82 24.64 8.91
CA GLU A 8 -28.42 24.82 10.32
C GLU A 8 -28.19 23.48 11.06
N ALA A 9 -28.90 22.43 10.67
CA ALA A 9 -28.72 21.08 11.23
C ALA A 9 -27.46 20.36 10.68
N LEU A 10 -26.84 20.91 9.63
CA LEU A 10 -25.69 20.35 8.92
C LEU A 10 -24.41 21.17 9.09
N GLU A 11 -24.43 22.27 9.86
CA GLU A 11 -23.20 22.98 10.21
C GLU A 11 -22.55 22.26 11.41
N PRO A 12 -21.47 21.47 11.21
CA PRO A 12 -20.77 20.85 12.33
C PRO A 12 -20.27 21.97 13.25
N GLU A 13 -20.62 21.89 14.53
CA GLU A 13 -20.12 22.88 15.48
C GLU A 13 -18.59 22.81 15.51
N ARG A 14 -17.92 23.97 15.62
CA ARG A 14 -16.45 24.08 15.52
C ARG A 14 -15.66 23.14 16.47
N TYR A 15 -16.32 22.61 17.49
CA TYR A 15 -15.77 21.64 18.44
C TYR A 15 -15.68 20.21 17.86
N GLU A 16 -16.58 19.82 16.94
CA GLU A 16 -16.62 18.49 16.31
C GLU A 16 -15.40 18.25 15.39
N LEU A 17 -14.80 19.32 14.85
CA LEU A 17 -13.58 19.25 14.03
C LEU A 17 -12.32 18.86 14.81
N ARG A 18 -12.39 18.84 16.15
CA ARG A 18 -11.28 18.50 17.05
C ARG A 18 -11.60 17.36 18.00
N GLU A 19 -12.75 16.72 17.82
CA GLU A 19 -13.12 15.57 18.62
C GLU A 19 -12.15 14.42 18.32
N GLU A 20 -11.60 13.81 19.36
CA GLU A 20 -10.80 12.60 19.14
C GLU A 20 -11.70 11.53 18.51
N PRO A 21 -11.20 10.74 17.55
CA PRO A 21 -12.02 9.72 16.91
C PRO A 21 -12.63 8.82 18.00
N PRO A 22 -13.97 8.68 18.04
CA PRO A 22 -14.66 7.96 19.12
C PRO A 22 -14.36 6.45 19.13
N TYR A 23 -13.62 5.97 18.14
CA TYR A 23 -13.23 4.58 17.95
C TYR A 23 -11.74 4.40 18.18
N ARG A 24 -11.39 3.64 19.22
CA ARG A 24 -10.05 3.06 19.37
C ARG A 24 -10.03 1.67 18.73
N PHE A 25 -9.34 1.53 17.62
CA PHE A 25 -9.12 0.23 17.00
C PHE A 25 -8.04 -0.54 17.77
N SER A 26 -8.44 -1.34 18.75
CA SER A 26 -7.54 -2.33 19.36
C SER A 26 -7.55 -3.59 18.51
N LEU A 27 -6.56 -3.73 17.62
CA LEU A 27 -6.44 -4.91 16.77
C LEU A 27 -5.64 -6.00 17.50
N THR A 28 -6.26 -7.13 17.82
CA THR A 28 -5.50 -8.28 18.35
C THR A 28 -4.69 -8.95 17.24
N ARG A 29 -3.60 -9.65 17.60
CA ARG A 29 -2.84 -10.49 16.64
C ARG A 29 -3.75 -11.45 15.87
N ARG A 30 -4.76 -12.02 16.53
CA ARG A 30 -5.71 -12.96 15.92
C ARG A 30 -6.59 -12.27 14.89
N GLU A 31 -7.11 -11.09 15.20
CA GLU A 31 -7.93 -10.31 14.26
C GLU A 31 -7.10 -9.83 13.08
N PHE A 32 -5.86 -9.39 13.32
CA PHE A 32 -4.91 -9.04 12.27
C PHE A 32 -4.68 -10.20 11.29
N LEU A 33 -4.33 -11.39 11.81
CA LEU A 33 -4.09 -12.57 10.97
C LEU A 33 -5.36 -13.07 10.28
N ARG A 34 -6.55 -12.87 10.87
CA ARG A 34 -7.83 -13.16 10.22
C ARG A 34 -8.15 -12.21 9.08
N ALA A 35 -7.82 -10.93 9.25
CA ALA A 35 -8.09 -9.89 8.25
C ALA A 35 -7.11 -9.96 7.07
N LEU A 36 -5.81 -10.08 7.35
CA LEU A 36 -4.77 -10.12 6.33
C LEU A 36 -4.63 -11.51 5.68
N GLY A 37 -4.91 -12.56 6.45
CA GLY A 37 -4.53 -13.93 6.10
C GLY A 37 -3.10 -14.26 6.52
N SER A 38 -2.65 -15.44 6.10
CA SER A 38 -1.26 -15.89 6.20
C SER A 38 -0.47 -15.46 4.97
N GLY A 39 0.82 -15.19 5.16
CA GLY A 39 1.70 -14.77 4.06
C GLY A 39 2.80 -13.81 4.52
N LEU A 40 3.43 -13.20 3.53
CA LEU A 40 4.46 -12.17 3.72
C LEU A 40 3.88 -10.80 3.40
N LEU A 41 3.87 -9.90 4.38
CA LEU A 41 3.53 -8.50 4.21
C LEU A 41 4.79 -7.63 4.27
N VAL A 42 5.01 -6.82 3.24
CA VAL A 42 6.11 -5.86 3.16
C VAL A 42 5.55 -4.46 2.98
N LEU A 43 5.84 -3.57 3.94
CA LEU A 43 5.42 -2.17 3.92
C LEU A 43 6.60 -1.27 3.53
N CYS A 44 6.44 -0.47 2.49
CA CYS A 44 7.39 0.57 2.13
C CYS A 44 7.05 1.84 2.92
N VAL A 45 7.84 2.08 3.97
CA VAL A 45 7.76 3.32 4.73
C VAL A 45 8.56 4.39 3.97
N ALA A 46 7.88 5.42 3.46
CA ALA A 46 8.53 6.59 2.89
C ALA A 46 8.63 7.66 3.98
N GLN A 47 9.85 8.08 4.30
CA GLN A 47 10.04 9.37 4.93
C GLN A 47 9.86 10.44 3.85
N GLU A 48 8.68 11.07 3.79
CA GLU A 48 8.55 12.29 3.00
C GLU A 48 9.44 13.39 3.61
N ALA A 49 10.53 13.71 2.93
CA ALA A 49 11.11 15.05 3.01
C ALA A 49 10.27 15.95 2.09
N ALA A 50 9.18 16.55 2.59
CA ALA A 50 8.39 17.52 1.83
C ALA A 50 8.16 18.82 2.63
N PRO A 51 8.63 19.99 2.13
CA PRO A 51 8.46 21.29 2.77
C PRO A 51 7.07 21.92 2.55
N GLN A 52 6.13 21.22 1.92
CA GLN A 52 4.80 21.73 1.60
C GLN A 52 3.73 21.17 2.53
N ARG A 53 3.85 21.48 3.83
CA ARG A 53 2.77 21.24 4.78
C ARG A 53 1.76 22.37 4.64
N ARG A 54 0.50 22.05 4.32
CA ARG A 54 -0.62 22.96 4.60
C ARG A 54 -1.09 22.70 6.02
N LEU A 55 -1.12 23.76 6.83
CA LEU A 55 -1.59 23.71 8.21
C LEU A 55 -3.07 23.28 8.21
N GLY A 56 -3.37 22.09 8.74
CA GLY A 56 -4.75 21.61 8.94
C GLY A 56 -5.05 20.18 8.47
N GLU A 57 -4.11 19.47 7.83
CA GLU A 57 -4.34 18.07 7.43
C GLU A 57 -4.08 17.12 8.60
N GLY A 58 -5.14 16.45 9.06
CA GLY A 58 -5.13 15.47 10.15
C GLY A 58 -4.17 14.31 9.85
N GLY A 59 -3.38 13.95 10.88
CA GLY A 59 -2.33 12.93 10.81
C GLY A 59 -2.86 11.50 10.81
N GLY A 60 -3.22 10.99 9.63
CA GLY A 60 -3.19 9.54 9.39
C GLY A 60 -1.73 9.04 9.30
N PRO A 61 -1.49 7.71 9.26
CA PRO A 61 -0.15 7.16 9.02
C PRO A 61 0.30 7.49 7.59
N GLN A 62 0.82 8.69 7.38
CA GLN A 62 1.33 9.18 6.09
C GLN A 62 2.69 8.56 5.74
N ASP A 63 3.25 7.74 6.64
CA ASP A 63 4.58 7.18 6.48
C ASP A 63 4.59 5.96 5.56
N ILE A 64 3.45 5.28 5.32
CA ILE A 64 3.41 4.11 4.44
C ILE A 64 3.01 4.55 3.04
N ALA A 65 3.96 4.48 2.10
CA ALA A 65 3.69 4.91 0.72
C ALA A 65 3.11 3.80 -0.16
N ALA A 66 3.46 2.54 0.13
CA ALA A 66 2.94 1.37 -0.58
C ALA A 66 3.17 0.11 0.27
N TRP A 67 2.41 -0.95 0.02
CA TRP A 67 2.73 -2.27 0.55
C TRP A 67 2.40 -3.39 -0.44
N ILE A 68 3.04 -4.54 -0.22
CA ILE A 68 2.83 -5.76 -0.99
C ILE A 68 2.54 -6.90 -0.01
N HIS A 69 1.54 -7.71 -0.33
CA HIS A 69 1.21 -8.95 0.37
C HIS A 69 1.40 -10.14 -0.58
N ILE A 70 2.17 -11.13 -0.16
CA ILE A 70 2.34 -12.40 -0.88
C ILE A 70 1.63 -13.47 -0.05
N GLY A 71 0.49 -13.96 -0.56
CA GLY A 71 -0.28 -15.03 0.09
C GLY A 71 0.43 -16.38 0.01
N GLU A 72 0.02 -17.32 0.87
CA GLU A 72 0.50 -18.71 0.81
C GLU A 72 0.11 -19.45 -0.47
N ASP A 73 -0.93 -18.95 -1.17
CA ASP A 73 -1.36 -19.41 -2.49
C ASP A 73 -0.47 -18.88 -3.63
N GLY A 74 0.50 -18.03 -3.33
CA GLY A 74 1.40 -17.40 -4.30
C GLY A 74 0.82 -16.16 -4.98
N LEU A 75 -0.40 -15.72 -4.61
CA LEU A 75 -0.97 -14.48 -5.15
C LEU A 75 -0.25 -13.27 -4.56
N ILE A 76 0.28 -12.42 -5.43
CA ILE A 76 0.95 -11.17 -5.05
C ILE A 76 -0.04 -10.04 -5.19
N THR A 77 -0.38 -9.39 -4.09
CA THR A 77 -1.24 -8.21 -4.09
C THR A 77 -0.42 -6.96 -3.73
N ALA A 78 -0.32 -6.03 -4.66
CA ALA A 78 0.25 -4.70 -4.44
C ALA A 78 -0.86 -3.67 -4.20
N TYR A 79 -0.59 -2.69 -3.34
CA TYR A 79 -1.59 -1.72 -2.90
C TYR A 79 -1.07 -0.29 -3.09
N THR A 80 -1.92 0.56 -3.65
CA THR A 80 -1.59 1.98 -3.88
C THR A 80 -2.84 2.84 -3.79
N GLY A 81 -2.74 4.02 -3.18
CA GLY A 81 -3.83 5.01 -3.20
C GLY A 81 -3.99 5.70 -4.57
N LYS A 82 -3.07 5.48 -5.52
CA LYS A 82 -3.20 6.00 -6.89
C LYS A 82 -4.40 5.39 -7.60
N VAL A 83 -5.05 6.19 -8.44
CA VAL A 83 -6.25 5.80 -9.21
C VAL A 83 -5.96 5.85 -10.70
N GLU A 84 -6.40 4.81 -11.41
CA GLU A 84 -6.37 4.70 -12.87
C GLU A 84 -7.55 5.46 -13.48
N LEU A 85 -7.26 6.31 -14.47
CA LEU A 85 -8.23 7.16 -15.19
C LEU A 85 -8.04 7.07 -16.72
N GLY A 86 -7.31 6.05 -17.22
CA GLY A 86 -7.07 5.81 -18.64
C GLY A 86 -5.60 5.98 -19.09
N GLN A 87 -4.71 6.29 -18.16
CA GLN A 87 -3.27 6.43 -18.40
C GLN A 87 -2.51 5.10 -18.44
N HIS A 88 -3.14 3.99 -18.06
CA HIS A 88 -2.57 2.65 -18.02
C HIS A 88 -1.46 2.47 -16.95
N ILE A 89 -1.59 3.17 -15.82
CA ILE A 89 -0.74 2.98 -14.64
C ILE A 89 -0.95 1.63 -13.96
N ARG A 90 -2.15 1.02 -14.03
CA ARG A 90 -2.38 -0.31 -13.45
C ARG A 90 -1.42 -1.32 -14.07
N THR A 91 -1.38 -1.36 -15.39
CA THR A 91 -0.51 -2.27 -16.14
C THR A 91 0.96 -2.00 -15.85
N SER A 92 1.40 -0.74 -15.97
CA SER A 92 2.82 -0.42 -15.78
C SER A 92 3.30 -0.67 -14.35
N LEU A 93 2.52 -0.29 -13.32
CA LEU A 93 2.87 -0.56 -11.92
C LEU A 93 2.90 -2.06 -11.62
N SER A 94 1.93 -2.84 -12.12
CA SER A 94 1.95 -4.31 -11.98
C SER A 94 3.17 -4.93 -12.66
N GLN A 95 3.57 -4.44 -13.84
CA GLN A 95 4.78 -4.91 -14.53
C GLN A 95 6.04 -4.64 -13.70
N GLY A 96 6.16 -3.45 -13.09
CA GLY A 96 7.29 -3.13 -12.23
C GLY A 96 7.39 -4.03 -11.00
N VAL A 97 6.26 -4.39 -10.39
CA VAL A 97 6.22 -5.38 -9.30
C VAL A 97 6.61 -6.77 -9.79
N ALA A 98 6.04 -7.21 -10.91
CA ALA A 98 6.29 -8.53 -11.48
C ALA A 98 7.76 -8.72 -11.88
N GLU A 99 8.35 -7.72 -12.55
CA GLU A 99 9.75 -7.71 -12.95
C GLU A 99 10.68 -7.79 -11.73
N GLU A 100 10.37 -7.03 -10.68
CA GLU A 100 11.15 -7.05 -9.46
C GLU A 100 11.06 -8.42 -8.76
N LEU A 101 9.87 -9.02 -8.69
CA LEU A 101 9.69 -10.33 -8.06
C LEU A 101 10.08 -11.52 -8.95
N ARG A 102 10.42 -11.29 -10.22
CA ARG A 102 10.69 -12.33 -11.23
C ARG A 102 9.52 -13.32 -11.38
N VAL A 103 8.31 -12.78 -11.44
CA VAL A 103 7.06 -13.56 -11.60
C VAL A 103 6.35 -13.21 -12.92
N PRO A 104 5.47 -14.09 -13.41
CA PRO A 104 4.52 -13.74 -14.44
C PRO A 104 3.61 -12.58 -14.02
N LEU A 105 3.18 -11.75 -14.97
CA LEU A 105 2.34 -10.58 -14.69
C LEU A 105 0.99 -10.99 -14.08
N GLU A 106 0.44 -12.12 -14.49
CA GLU A 106 -0.82 -12.69 -13.99
C GLU A 106 -0.78 -13.05 -12.50
N SER A 107 0.41 -13.22 -11.92
CA SER A 107 0.58 -13.45 -10.48
C SER A 107 0.39 -12.17 -9.65
N VAL A 108 0.34 -10.99 -10.29
CA VAL A 108 0.25 -9.69 -9.61
C VAL A 108 -1.14 -9.08 -9.75
N ARG A 109 -1.80 -8.89 -8.60
CA ARG A 109 -3.02 -8.09 -8.45
C ARG A 109 -2.67 -6.72 -7.89
N LEU A 110 -3.17 -5.65 -8.51
CA LEU A 110 -3.01 -4.28 -8.02
C LEU A 110 -4.34 -3.73 -7.50
N VAL A 111 -4.39 -3.44 -6.20
CA VAL A 111 -5.50 -2.75 -5.53
C VAL A 111 -5.23 -1.25 -5.53
N MET A 112 -6.21 -0.47 -5.97
CA MET A 112 -6.06 0.95 -6.29
C MET A 112 -7.21 1.76 -5.71
N GLY A 113 -6.91 2.81 -4.95
CA GLY A 113 -7.89 3.82 -4.52
C GLY A 113 -9.05 3.30 -3.67
N ASP A 114 -8.88 2.14 -3.03
CA ASP A 114 -9.80 1.61 -2.03
C ASP A 114 -9.36 2.12 -0.67
N THR A 115 -10.15 3.02 -0.05
CA THR A 115 -9.76 3.70 1.18
C THR A 115 -9.69 2.77 2.39
N ASP A 116 -10.35 1.60 2.31
CA ASP A 116 -10.27 0.60 3.37
C ASP A 116 -9.03 -0.27 3.23
N LEU A 117 -8.46 -0.37 2.02
CA LEU A 117 -7.40 -1.32 1.68
C LEU A 117 -6.07 -0.68 1.23
N THR A 118 -6.03 0.62 0.96
CA THR A 118 -4.84 1.27 0.38
C THR A 118 -4.29 2.37 1.28
N PRO A 119 -2.97 2.61 1.27
CA PRO A 119 -2.40 3.74 1.99
C PRO A 119 -2.95 5.07 1.48
N PHE A 120 -2.91 6.09 2.34
CA PHE A 120 -3.25 7.45 1.94
C PHE A 120 -2.38 7.91 0.76
N ASP A 121 -3.01 8.53 -0.22
CA ASP A 121 -2.35 9.15 -1.36
C ASP A 121 -3.11 10.43 -1.73
N ALA A 122 -2.38 11.51 -2.03
CA ALA A 122 -2.95 12.81 -2.42
C ALA A 122 -3.68 12.79 -3.78
N GLY A 123 -3.62 11.68 -4.51
CA GLY A 123 -4.33 11.43 -5.76
C GLY A 123 -3.43 11.31 -6.98
N THR A 124 -4.09 11.04 -8.11
CA THR A 124 -3.46 10.97 -9.44
C THR A 124 -3.52 12.33 -10.11
N PHE A 125 -2.39 13.02 -10.19
CA PHE A 125 -2.28 14.30 -10.89
C PHE A 125 -0.83 14.59 -11.34
N GLY A 126 -0.67 15.56 -12.24
CA GLY A 126 0.63 16.13 -12.62
C GLY A 126 1.66 15.15 -13.18
N SER A 127 1.21 14.04 -13.78
CA SER A 127 2.09 12.94 -14.25
C SER A 127 3.00 12.38 -13.16
N ARG A 128 2.57 12.46 -11.90
CA ARG A 128 3.39 12.06 -10.74
C ARG A 128 3.28 10.59 -10.40
N THR A 129 2.28 9.86 -10.89
CA THR A 129 2.03 8.47 -10.45
C THR A 129 3.23 7.56 -10.68
N THR A 130 3.70 7.41 -11.92
CA THR A 130 4.85 6.55 -12.21
C THR A 130 6.11 6.97 -11.44
N PRO A 131 6.58 8.23 -11.49
CA PRO A 131 7.81 8.61 -10.78
C PRO A 131 7.68 8.55 -9.26
N ALA A 132 6.48 8.71 -8.70
CA ALA A 132 6.27 8.74 -7.25
C ALA A 132 5.73 7.45 -6.64
N MET A 133 5.33 6.44 -7.42
CA MET A 133 4.80 5.18 -6.89
C MET A 133 5.58 3.95 -7.38
N MET A 134 6.12 3.99 -8.59
CA MET A 134 6.91 2.88 -9.13
C MET A 134 8.12 2.55 -8.25
N PRO A 135 8.96 3.52 -7.82
CA PRO A 135 10.10 3.21 -6.96
C PRO A 135 9.69 2.57 -5.61
N GLN A 136 8.56 2.99 -5.05
CA GLN A 136 8.04 2.51 -3.77
C GLN A 136 7.61 1.04 -3.87
N LEU A 137 6.81 0.72 -4.89
CA LEU A 137 6.39 -0.64 -5.16
C LEU A 137 7.58 -1.56 -5.48
N ARG A 138 8.53 -1.08 -6.29
CA ARG A 138 9.75 -1.84 -6.57
C ARG A 138 10.62 -2.04 -5.34
N ARG A 139 10.74 -1.06 -4.43
CA ARG A 139 11.46 -1.26 -3.15
C ARG A 139 10.78 -2.31 -2.27
N ALA A 140 9.45 -2.26 -2.15
CA ALA A 140 8.70 -3.27 -1.40
C ALA A 140 8.88 -4.67 -2.01
N ALA A 141 8.79 -4.77 -3.33
CA ALA A 141 8.97 -6.02 -4.06
C ALA A 141 10.40 -6.57 -3.92
N ALA A 142 11.41 -5.71 -4.05
CA ALA A 142 12.81 -6.07 -3.86
C ALA A 142 13.03 -6.62 -2.45
N ALA A 143 12.55 -5.92 -1.42
CA ALA A 143 12.67 -6.36 -0.03
C ALA A 143 11.98 -7.72 0.20
N ALA A 144 10.81 -7.94 -0.40
CA ALA A 144 10.14 -9.24 -0.34
C ALA A 144 10.98 -10.35 -1.00
N ARG A 145 11.51 -10.11 -2.21
CA ARG A 145 12.38 -11.07 -2.89
C ARG A 145 13.62 -11.39 -2.08
N GLU A 146 14.33 -10.38 -1.59
CA GLU A 146 15.57 -10.59 -0.83
C GLU A 146 15.32 -11.40 0.45
N LEU A 147 14.20 -11.15 1.16
CA LEU A 147 13.80 -11.93 2.33
C LEU A 147 13.49 -13.39 1.96
N LEU A 148 12.75 -13.62 0.87
CA LEU A 148 12.42 -14.97 0.42
C LEU A 148 13.67 -15.76 0.02
N VAL A 149 14.64 -15.11 -0.63
CA VAL A 149 15.94 -15.70 -0.97
C VAL A 149 16.72 -16.08 0.29
N ASP A 150 16.74 -15.21 1.32
CA ASP A 150 17.37 -15.54 2.61
C ASP A 150 16.72 -16.74 3.28
N LEU A 151 15.39 -16.79 3.31
CA LEU A 151 14.64 -17.90 3.89
C LEU A 151 14.88 -19.20 3.12
N ALA A 152 14.94 -19.14 1.79
CA ALA A 152 15.25 -20.29 0.95
C ALA A 152 16.67 -20.81 1.20
N ALA A 153 17.67 -19.93 1.25
CA ALA A 153 19.07 -20.29 1.53
C ALA A 153 19.19 -21.00 2.89
N GLN A 154 18.57 -20.43 3.92
CA GLN A 154 18.54 -21.02 5.26
C GLN A 154 17.82 -22.38 5.28
N ARG A 155 16.67 -22.49 4.59
CA ARG A 155 15.88 -23.71 4.55
C ARG A 155 16.57 -24.84 3.79
N TRP A 156 17.30 -24.53 2.73
CA TRP A 156 17.98 -25.51 1.88
C TRP A 156 19.43 -25.77 2.32
N GLY A 157 19.98 -24.96 3.23
CA GLY A 157 21.35 -25.11 3.71
C GLY A 157 22.40 -24.81 2.63
N VAL A 158 22.07 -23.92 1.69
CA VAL A 158 22.96 -23.52 0.58
C VAL A 158 23.35 -22.05 0.71
N GLU A 159 24.40 -21.66 0.00
CA GLU A 159 24.87 -20.29 0.00
C GLU A 159 23.93 -19.40 -0.85
N ARG A 160 23.69 -18.16 -0.39
CA ARG A 160 22.72 -17.25 -1.00
C ARG A 160 22.98 -17.01 -2.48
N SER A 161 24.24 -16.77 -2.87
CA SER A 161 24.63 -16.49 -4.25
C SER A 161 24.46 -17.69 -5.20
N SER A 162 24.27 -18.90 -4.67
CA SER A 162 23.91 -20.09 -5.47
C SER A 162 22.44 -20.13 -5.88
N LEU A 163 21.59 -19.26 -5.31
CA LEU A 163 20.16 -19.23 -5.60
C LEU A 163 19.85 -18.30 -6.78
N VAL A 164 18.94 -18.75 -7.64
CA VAL A 164 18.40 -17.98 -8.76
C VAL A 164 16.89 -17.91 -8.61
N VAL A 165 16.35 -16.70 -8.68
CA VAL A 165 14.91 -16.45 -8.68
C VAL A 165 14.43 -16.33 -10.12
N ALA A 166 13.54 -17.22 -10.56
CA ALA A 166 12.96 -17.19 -11.90
C ALA A 166 11.55 -17.78 -11.93
N ASP A 167 10.65 -17.16 -12.70
CA ASP A 167 9.27 -17.61 -12.89
C ASP A 167 8.53 -17.90 -11.57
N GLY A 168 8.80 -17.07 -10.55
CA GLY A 168 8.22 -17.20 -9.21
C GLY A 168 8.74 -18.37 -8.38
N LYS A 169 9.95 -18.86 -8.67
CA LYS A 169 10.60 -19.98 -7.97
C LYS A 169 12.03 -19.64 -7.58
#